data_AF-A0ABD0NV61-F1
#
_entry.id   AF-A0ABD0NV61-F1
#
_cell.length_a   1.000
_cell.length_b   1.000
_cell.length_c   1.000
_cell.angle_alpha   90.00
_cell.angle_beta   90.00
_cell.angle_gamma   90.00
#
_symmetry.space_group_name_H-M   'P 1'
#
loop_
_entity.id
_entity.type
_entity.pdbx_description
1 polymer ?
#
loop_
_entity_poly.entity_id
_entity_poly.type
_entity_poly.pdbx_seq_one_letter_code
_entity_poly.pdbx_strand_id
1 'polypeptide(L)' 'TGETRQIYHFHYTTWPDFGVPESPASFLNFLFKVRESGSLGMEQGPAVVHCSAGIGRSGTFSLVDTCLVL' A
#
# COMPACT_ATOMS: atom_id res chain seq x y z
N THR A 1 -25.14 5.10 -15.87
CA THR A 1 -24.47 6.39 -16.11
C THR A 1 -23.42 6.32 -17.22
N GLY A 2 -22.90 5.14 -17.63
CA GLY A 2 -21.90 5.07 -18.70
C GLY A 2 -20.51 5.60 -18.30
N GLU A 3 -20.34 5.96 -17.02
CA GLU A 3 -19.08 6.47 -16.48
C GLU A 3 -18.06 5.35 -16.30
N THR A 4 -16.80 5.67 -16.58
CA THR A 4 -15.65 4.78 -16.42
C THR A 4 -14.59 5.44 -15.55
N ARG A 5 -13.90 4.66 -14.73
CA ARG A 5 -12.79 5.13 -13.88
C ARG A 5 -11.59 4.20 -14.04
N GLN A 6 -10.40 4.79 -14.07
CA GLN A 6 -9.15 4.03 -14.03
C GLN A 6 -8.80 3.73 -12.57
N ILE A 7 -8.44 2.48 -12.27
CA ILE A 7 -8.06 2.03 -10.93
C ILE A 7 -6.66 1.43 -11.00
N TYR A 8 -5.80 1.81 -10.07
CA TYR A 8 -4.50 1.18 -9.86
C TYR A 8 -4.61 0.13 -8.76
N HIS A 9 -4.15 -1.09 -9.03
CA HIS A 9 -4.15 -2.19 -8.07
C HIS A 9 -2.71 -2.66 -7.83
N PHE A 10 -2.17 -2.32 -6.66
CA PHE A 10 -0.80 -2.63 -6.27
C PHE A 10 -0.76 -3.91 -5.43
N HIS A 11 0.10 -4.86 -5.81
CA HIS A 11 0.21 -6.15 -5.13
C HIS A 11 1.64 -6.41 -4.65
N TYR A 12 1.84 -6.40 -3.34
CA TYR A 12 3.10 -6.79 -2.72
C TYR A 12 3.14 -8.31 -2.48
N THR A 13 3.90 -9.04 -3.30
CA THR A 13 3.84 -10.51 -3.39
C THR A 13 4.88 -11.25 -2.55
N THR A 14 5.84 -10.53 -1.95
CA THR A 14 7.00 -11.14 -1.29
C THR A 14 6.90 -11.10 0.24
N TRP A 15 5.73 -10.81 0.81
CA TRP A 15 5.53 -10.95 2.25
C TRP A 15 5.42 -12.43 2.61
N PRO A 16 6.27 -12.97 3.50
CA PRO A 16 6.24 -14.38 3.86
C PRO A 16 4.93 -14.78 4.56
N ASP A 17 4.48 -16.02 4.34
CA ASP A 17 3.26 -16.54 4.96
C ASP A 17 3.32 -16.52 6.49
N PHE A 18 4.51 -16.79 7.04
CA PHE A 18 4.80 -16.73 8.47
C PHE A 18 5.91 -15.69 8.75
N GLY A 19 5.65 -14.80 9.70
CA GLY A 19 6.60 -13.77 10.11
C GLY A 19 6.56 -12.51 9.25
N VAL A 20 7.74 -11.89 9.09
CA VAL A 20 7.93 -10.58 8.44
C VAL A 20 9.11 -10.66 7.47
N PRO A 21 9.20 -9.78 6.46
CA PRO A 21 10.39 -9.67 5.62
C PRO A 21 11.65 -9.43 6.45
N GLU A 22 12.75 -10.11 6.13
CA GLU A 22 14.04 -9.94 6.83
C GLU A 22 14.64 -8.54 6.63
N SER A 23 14.31 -7.91 5.50
CA SER A 23 14.73 -6.56 5.15
C SER A 23 13.52 -5.74 4.70
N PRO A 24 13.42 -4.46 5.09
CA PRO A 24 12.33 -3.58 4.66
C PRO A 24 12.50 -3.10 3.21
N ALA A 25 13.63 -3.35 2.55
CA ALA A 25 13.98 -2.72 1.28
C ALA A 25 12.93 -2.93 0.18
N SER A 26 12.44 -4.16 -0.02
CA SER A 26 11.41 -4.45 -1.03
C SER A 26 10.06 -3.81 -0.67
N PHE A 27 9.71 -3.80 0.61
CA PHE A 27 8.49 -3.18 1.10
C PHE A 27 8.52 -1.65 0.96
N LEU A 28 9.65 -1.02 1.28
CA LEU A 28 9.84 0.43 1.10
C LEU A 28 9.80 0.80 -0.39
N ASN A 29 10.47 0.04 -1.25
CA ASN A 29 10.37 0.24 -2.71
C ASN A 29 8.91 0.14 -3.21
N PHE A 30 8.15 -0.84 -2.69
CA PHE A 30 6.73 -0.95 -2.99
C PHE A 30 5.95 0.29 -2.53
N LEU A 31 6.14 0.74 -1.29
CA LEU A 31 5.50 1.95 -0.75
C LEU A 31 5.83 3.18 -1.60
N PHE A 32 7.09 3.37 -1.99
CA PHE A 32 7.51 4.46 -2.87
C PHE A 32 6.76 4.42 -4.20
N LYS A 33 6.60 3.24 -4.82
CA LYS A 33 5.84 3.10 -6.08
C LYS A 33 4.35 3.44 -5.92
N VAL A 34 3.74 3.11 -4.78
CA VAL A 34 2.35 3.51 -4.49
C VAL A 34 2.23 5.02 -4.27
N ARG A 35 3.23 5.67 -3.67
CA ARG A 35 3.22 7.13 -3.50
C ARG A 35 3.51 7.88 -4.80
N GLU A 36 4.44 7.39 -5.61
CA GLU A 36 4.76 7.94 -6.94
C GLU A 36 3.56 7.92 -7.89
N SER A 37 2.60 7.00 -7.72
CA SER A 37 1.38 6.99 -8.54
C SER A 37 0.38 8.10 -8.18
N GLY A 38 0.61 8.84 -7.09
CA GLY A 38 -0.30 9.86 -6.58
C GLY A 38 -1.59 9.30 -5.97
N SER A 39 -1.71 7.97 -5.81
CA SER A 39 -2.94 7.33 -5.34
C SER A 39 -3.25 7.55 -3.85
N LEU A 40 -2.29 8.06 -3.07
CA LEU A 40 -2.45 8.43 -1.66
C LEU A 40 -2.64 9.95 -1.46
N GLY A 41 -2.72 10.73 -2.53
CA GLY A 41 -2.87 12.18 -2.46
C GLY A 41 -4.27 12.62 -1.99
N MET A 42 -4.36 13.80 -1.37
CA MET A 42 -5.62 14.38 -0.87
C MET A 42 -6.66 14.66 -1.96
N GLU A 43 -6.21 14.82 -3.21
CA GLU A 43 -7.08 15.00 -4.38
C GLU A 43 -7.82 13.72 -4.79
N GLN A 44 -7.47 12.58 -4.19
CA GLN A 44 -8.09 11.29 -4.46
C GLN A 44 -8.95 10.84 -3.29
N GLY A 45 -9.89 9.92 -3.57
CA GLY A 45 -10.57 9.19 -2.51
C GLY A 45 -9.59 8.30 -1.71
N PRO A 46 -9.94 7.90 -0.47
CA PRO A 46 -9.08 7.05 0.34
C PRO A 46 -8.71 5.75 -0.39
N ALA A 47 -7.42 5.44 -0.42
CA ALA A 47 -6.94 4.17 -0.98
C ALA A 47 -7.40 2.99 -0.10
N VAL A 48 -7.81 1.91 -0.73
CA VAL A 48 -8.15 0.66 -0.04
C VAL A 48 -6.87 -0.15 0.15
N VAL A 49 -6.52 -0.42 1.41
CA VAL A 49 -5.39 -1.26 1.78
C VAL A 49 -5.90 -2.51 2.47
N HIS A 50 -5.60 -3.70 1.94
CA HIS A 50 -6.09 -4.96 2.50
C HIS A 50 -4.99 -6.03 2.60
N CYS A 51 -5.22 -6.99 3.48
CA CYS A 51 -4.47 -8.24 3.55
C CYS A 51 -5.48 -9.39 3.70
N SER A 52 -5.18 -10.42 4.50
CA SER A 52 -6.17 -11.47 4.81
C SER A 52 -7.23 -10.97 5.79
N ALA A 53 -6.82 -10.55 6.99
CA ALA A 53 -7.74 -10.04 8.03
C ALA A 53 -7.85 -8.50 8.07
N GLY A 54 -7.12 -7.80 7.21
CA GLY A 54 -7.14 -6.33 7.14
C GLY A 54 -6.47 -5.60 8.31
N ILE A 55 -5.72 -6.29 9.17
CA ILE A 55 -5.12 -5.69 10.39
C ILE A 55 -3.59 -5.65 10.37
N GLY A 56 -2.91 -6.79 10.18
CA GLY A 56 -1.46 -6.89 10.35
C GLY A 56 -0.68 -6.18 9.25
N ARG A 57 -0.57 -6.81 8.07
CA ARG A 57 0.16 -6.24 6.91
C ARG A 57 -0.43 -4.90 6.46
N SER A 58 -1.76 -4.76 6.50
CA SER A 58 -2.44 -3.50 6.23
C SER A 58 -2.05 -2.40 7.21
N GLY A 59 -2.10 -2.68 8.52
CA GLY A 59 -1.70 -1.73 9.54
C GLY A 59 -0.22 -1.35 9.44
N THR A 60 0.66 -2.30 9.10
CA THR A 60 2.07 -1.98 8.83
C THR A 60 2.22 -1.02 7.65
N PHE A 61 1.49 -1.22 6.55
CA PHE A 61 1.47 -0.28 5.43
C PHE A 61 1.04 1.12 5.87
N SER A 62 -0.12 1.23 6.53
CA SER A 62 -0.66 2.52 6.98
C SER A 62 0.25 3.22 7.99
N LEU A 63 0.82 2.49 8.95
CA LEU A 63 1.73 3.03 9.95
C LEU A 63 2.99 3.61 9.30
N VAL A 64 3.64 2.82 8.43
CA VAL A 64 4.90 3.22 7.81
C VAL A 64 4.69 4.42 6.86
N ASP A 65 3.63 4.42 6.05
CA ASP A 65 3.28 5.57 5.19
C ASP A 65 3.03 6.85 6.01
N THR A 66 2.21 6.74 7.06
CA THR A 66 1.85 7.88 7.91
C THR A 66 3.07 8.45 8.63
N CYS A 67 3.94 7.60 9.17
CA CYS A 67 5.09 8.04 9.96
C CYS A 67 6.25 8.57 9.09
N LEU A 68 6.42 8.07 7.87
CA LEU A 68 7.56 8.47 7.04
C LEU A 68 7.38 9.82 6.33
N VAL A 69 6.16 10.37 6.26
CA VAL A 69 5.81 11.67 5.62
C VAL A 69 6.73 12.02 4.46
N LEU A 70 6.88 11.07 3.52
CA LEU A 70 7.72 11.26 2.34
C LEU A 70 7.09 12.26 1.38
#